data_AF-A0A7S6S1A9-F1
#
_entry.id   AF-A0A7S6S1A9-F1
#
_cell.length_a   1.000
_cell.length_b   1.000
_cell.length_c   1.000
_cell.angle_alpha   90.00
_cell.angle_beta   90.00
_cell.angle_gamma   90.00
#
_symmetry.space_group_name_H-M   'P 1'
#
loop_
_entity.id
_entity.type
_entity.pdbx_description
1 polymer ?
#
loop_
_entity_poly.entity_id
_entity_poly.type
_entity_poly.pdbx_seq_one_letter_code
_entity_poly.pdbx_strand_id
1 'polypeptide(L)'
;MRAAKRSGFSLVELIVVVVIIGILAAIAIPRFSRGATGAGASGVGGNLQVLRNAIELYYYEHGEYPGKNAAGAAAAGSEAAFIAQLTKYSDANGGVSDTPTGEFKFGPYLRKGIPPCPVAPRAGKSGISMINTGTPAYTAGAADAGWVFNYETGDICVNSNDTDADGKSYDTY
;
A
#
# COMPACT_ATOMS: atom_id res chain seq x y z
N MET A 1 22.02 -65.70 -22.70
CA MET A 1 21.61 -64.38 -22.18
C MET A 1 21.27 -63.47 -23.36
N ARG A 2 20.02 -63.02 -23.51
CA ARG A 2 19.62 -62.11 -24.61
C ARG A 2 20.03 -60.68 -24.22
N ALA A 3 20.89 -60.05 -25.01
CA ALA A 3 21.31 -58.67 -24.81
C ALA A 3 20.14 -57.72 -25.13
N ALA A 4 19.72 -56.92 -24.15
CA ALA A 4 18.73 -55.88 -24.36
C ALA A 4 19.33 -54.78 -25.25
N LYS A 5 18.70 -54.54 -26.41
CA LYS A 5 19.11 -53.48 -27.35
C LYS A 5 18.86 -52.12 -26.68
N ARG A 6 19.92 -51.44 -26.24
CA ARG A 6 19.81 -50.05 -25.76
C ARG A 6 19.39 -49.15 -26.91
N SER A 7 18.18 -48.58 -26.84
CA SER A 7 17.74 -47.51 -27.73
C SER A 7 18.37 -46.20 -27.28
N GLY A 8 19.26 -45.63 -28.11
CA GLY A 8 19.77 -44.28 -27.94
C GLY A 8 18.81 -43.25 -28.56
N PHE A 9 18.76 -42.06 -27.98
CA PHE A 9 18.03 -40.91 -28.53
C PHE A 9 18.55 -40.55 -29.93
N SER A 10 17.64 -40.22 -30.84
CA SER A 10 17.99 -39.69 -32.16
C SER A 10 18.38 -38.21 -32.07
N LEU A 11 19.35 -37.78 -32.88
CA LEU A 11 19.69 -36.36 -33.02
C LEU A 11 18.47 -35.52 -33.45
N VAL A 12 17.57 -36.11 -34.24
CA VAL A 12 16.33 -35.45 -34.69
C VAL A 12 15.38 -35.21 -33.52
N GLU A 13 15.28 -36.15 -32.58
CA GLU A 13 14.43 -36.00 -31.40
C GLU A 13 14.93 -34.85 -30.51
N LEU A 14 16.25 -34.72 -30.35
CA LEU A 14 16.84 -33.62 -29.59
C LEU A 14 16.58 -32.26 -30.26
N ILE A 15 16.72 -32.20 -31.59
CA ILE A 15 16.52 -30.95 -32.36
C ILE A 15 15.08 -30.46 -32.23
N VAL A 16 14.09 -31.35 -32.38
CA VAL A 16 12.68 -30.97 -32.25
C VAL A 16 12.37 -30.43 -30.85
N VAL A 17 12.93 -31.05 -29.80
CA VAL A 17 12.71 -30.60 -28.41
C VAL A 17 13.27 -29.19 -28.19
N VAL A 18 14.49 -28.90 -28.65
CA VAL A 18 15.11 -27.57 -28.48
C VAL A 18 14.36 -26.50 -29.28
N VAL A 19 13.86 -26.84 -30.47
CA VAL A 19 13.02 -25.93 -31.29
C VAL A 19 11.72 -25.60 -30.56
N ILE A 20 11.04 -26.60 -29.99
CA ILE A 20 9.79 -26.39 -29.23
C ILE A 20 10.06 -25.51 -28.00
N ILE A 21 11.12 -25.78 -27.23
CA ILE A 21 11.49 -24.96 -26.06
C ILE A 21 11.80 -23.51 -26.49
N GLY A 22 12.47 -23.31 -27.63
CA GLY A 22 12.76 -21.97 -28.17
C GLY A 22 11.50 -21.17 -28.51
N ILE A 23 10.50 -21.81 -29.15
CA ILE A 23 9.22 -21.17 -29.49
C ILE A 23 8.43 -20.85 -28.21
N LEU A 24 8.38 -21.78 -27.25
CA LEU A 24 7.69 -21.55 -25.97
C LEU A 24 8.31 -20.40 -25.18
N ALA A 25 9.64 -20.29 -25.16
CA ALA A 25 10.34 -19.20 -24.48
C ALA A 25 10.03 -17.83 -25.11
N ALA A 26 9.89 -17.74 -26.43
CA ALA A 26 9.57 -16.50 -27.12
C ALA A 26 8.14 -15.99 -26.84
N ILE A 27 7.18 -16.88 -26.62
CA ILE A 27 5.76 -16.53 -26.39
C ILE A 27 5.44 -16.27 -24.91
N ALA A 28 6.27 -16.76 -23.97
CA ALA A 28 5.99 -16.69 -22.54
C ALA A 28 6.16 -15.29 -21.90
N ILE A 29 6.95 -14.39 -22.50
CA ILE A 29 7.41 -13.15 -21.86
C ILE A 29 6.36 -12.01 -21.75
N PRO A 30 5.46 -11.74 -22.73
CA PRO A 30 4.74 -10.46 -22.75
C PRO A 30 3.52 -10.36 -21.82
N ARG A 31 3.15 -11.40 -21.06
CA ARG A 31 1.91 -11.42 -20.24
C ARG A 31 2.09 -11.01 -18.78
N PHE A 32 3.31 -10.97 -18.25
CA PHE A 32 3.54 -10.73 -16.82
C PHE A 32 3.43 -9.25 -16.41
N SER A 33 3.82 -8.32 -17.29
CA SER A 33 3.91 -6.89 -16.95
C SER A 33 2.54 -6.21 -16.70
N ARG A 34 1.52 -6.49 -17.51
CA ARG A 34 0.18 -5.87 -17.37
C ARG A 34 -0.62 -6.40 -16.17
N GLY A 35 -0.38 -7.63 -15.75
CA GLY A 35 -1.04 -8.21 -14.58
C GLY A 35 -0.57 -7.57 -13.27
N ALA A 36 0.73 -7.26 -13.17
CA ALA A 36 1.31 -6.63 -11.99
C ALA A 36 0.85 -5.17 -11.80
N THR A 37 0.74 -4.39 -12.90
CA THR A 37 0.26 -3.00 -12.84
C THR A 37 -1.23 -2.91 -12.50
N GLY A 38 -2.07 -3.79 -13.04
CA GLY A 38 -3.50 -3.86 -12.69
C GLY A 38 -3.74 -4.25 -11.23
N ALA A 39 -2.90 -5.12 -10.66
CA ALA A 39 -2.93 -5.45 -9.23
C ALA A 39 -2.50 -4.26 -8.35
N GLY A 40 -1.59 -3.41 -8.85
CA GLY A 40 -1.19 -2.17 -8.18
C GLY A 40 -2.36 -1.20 -8.03
N ALA A 41 -3.06 -0.89 -9.14
CA ALA A 41 -4.21 0.01 -9.16
C ALA A 41 -5.34 -0.43 -8.20
N SER A 42 -5.73 -1.71 -8.26
CA SER A 42 -6.77 -2.25 -7.37
C SER A 42 -6.32 -2.27 -5.91
N GLY A 43 -5.04 -2.56 -5.66
CA GLY A 43 -4.44 -2.48 -4.32
C GLY A 43 -4.47 -1.06 -3.76
N VAL A 44 -4.07 -0.06 -4.56
CA VAL A 44 -4.07 1.37 -4.15
C VAL A 44 -5.49 1.79 -3.80
N GLY A 45 -6.45 1.55 -4.71
CA GLY A 45 -7.85 1.93 -4.47
C GLY A 45 -8.45 1.28 -3.23
N GLY A 46 -8.22 -0.03 -3.04
CA GLY A 46 -8.72 -0.75 -1.86
C GLY A 46 -8.13 -0.24 -0.55
N ASN A 47 -6.81 -0.03 -0.50
CA ASN A 47 -6.15 0.48 0.70
C ASN A 47 -6.53 1.94 1.00
N LEU A 48 -6.66 2.79 -0.03
CA LEU A 48 -7.15 4.17 0.12
C LEU A 48 -8.56 4.20 0.69
N GLN A 49 -9.46 3.32 0.23
CA GLN A 49 -10.82 3.27 0.76
C GLN A 49 -10.83 2.90 2.25
N VAL A 50 -10.00 1.94 2.67
CA VAL A 50 -9.85 1.59 4.09
C VAL A 50 -9.35 2.78 4.92
N LEU A 51 -8.34 3.50 4.41
CA LEU A 51 -7.78 4.66 5.09
C LEU A 51 -8.77 5.83 5.17
N ARG A 52 -9.40 6.20 4.05
CA ARG A 52 -10.39 7.28 3.96
C ARG A 52 -11.55 7.05 4.93
N ASN A 53 -12.10 5.83 4.96
CA ASN A 53 -13.17 5.47 5.89
C ASN A 53 -12.75 5.62 7.36
N ALA A 54 -11.51 5.22 7.71
CA ALA A 54 -11.01 5.36 9.08
C ALA A 54 -10.77 6.83 9.47
N ILE A 55 -10.23 7.63 8.55
CA ILE A 55 -10.01 9.08 8.72
C ILE A 55 -11.34 9.81 8.90
N GLU A 56 -12.34 9.49 8.07
CA GLU A 56 -13.68 10.08 8.17
C GLU A 56 -14.35 9.71 9.49
N LEU A 57 -14.29 8.43 9.91
CA LEU A 57 -14.87 8.00 11.17
C LEU A 57 -14.21 8.70 12.37
N TYR A 58 -12.89 8.90 12.34
CA TYR A 58 -12.18 9.70 13.34
C TYR A 58 -12.70 11.14 13.36
N TYR A 59 -12.82 11.77 12.19
CA TYR A 59 -13.31 13.14 12.05
C TYR A 59 -14.74 13.31 12.56
N TYR A 60 -15.63 12.34 12.31
CA TYR A 60 -17.00 12.38 12.82
C TYR A 60 -17.08 12.38 14.35
N GLU A 61 -16.14 11.72 15.03
CA GLU A 61 -16.12 11.61 16.48
C GLU A 61 -15.39 12.78 17.16
N HIS A 62 -14.39 13.37 16.50
CA HIS A 62 -13.50 14.39 17.09
C HIS A 62 -13.69 15.80 16.52
N GLY A 63 -14.30 15.93 15.34
CA GLY A 63 -14.42 17.21 14.62
C GLY A 63 -13.13 17.69 13.96
N GLU A 64 -12.04 16.92 14.06
CA GLU A 64 -10.74 17.22 13.49
C GLU A 64 -10.11 15.96 12.88
N TYR A 65 -9.21 16.15 11.91
CA TYR A 65 -8.54 15.03 11.25
C TYR A 65 -7.42 14.43 12.13
N PRO A 66 -7.15 13.12 11.99
CA PRO A 66 -6.11 12.45 12.75
C PRO A 66 -4.74 13.10 12.48
N GLY A 67 -3.90 13.15 13.49
CA GLY A 67 -2.59 13.79 13.47
C GLY A 67 -2.63 15.31 13.60
N LYS A 68 -3.79 15.97 13.52
CA LYS A 68 -3.88 17.42 13.73
C LYS A 68 -3.56 17.80 15.19
N ASN A 69 -4.13 17.08 16.15
CA ASN A 69 -3.81 17.23 17.57
C ASN A 69 -2.71 16.26 18.01
N ALA A 70 -2.09 16.59 19.14
CA ALA A 70 -1.16 15.68 19.82
C ALA A 70 -1.90 14.43 20.32
N ALA A 71 -1.18 13.30 20.37
CA ALA A 71 -1.71 12.03 20.85
C ALA A 71 -0.76 11.44 21.91
N GLY A 72 -1.06 11.69 23.18
CA GLY A 72 -0.15 11.33 24.27
C GLY A 72 1.19 12.07 24.14
N ALA A 73 2.30 11.32 23.98
CA ALA A 73 3.63 11.89 23.77
C ALA A 73 3.93 12.30 22.30
N ALA A 74 3.06 11.93 21.35
CA ALA A 74 3.24 12.29 19.95
C ALA A 74 2.77 13.74 19.70
N ALA A 75 3.62 14.54 19.07
CA ALA A 75 3.33 15.94 18.77
C ALA A 75 2.22 16.09 17.70
N ALA A 76 1.49 17.21 17.75
CA ALA A 76 0.59 17.64 16.69
C ALA A 76 1.33 17.74 15.34
N GLY A 77 0.65 17.39 14.25
CA GLY A 77 1.18 17.35 12.89
C GLY A 77 2.17 16.21 12.61
N SER A 78 2.33 15.25 13.53
CA SER A 78 3.28 14.14 13.38
C SER A 78 2.61 12.85 12.90
N GLU A 79 3.39 12.02 12.19
CA GLU A 79 2.97 10.67 11.80
C GLU A 79 2.63 9.81 13.02
N ALA A 80 3.39 9.94 14.10
CA ALA A 80 3.16 9.19 15.33
C ALA A 80 1.77 9.49 15.93
N ALA A 81 1.33 10.76 15.87
CA ALA A 81 0.00 11.14 16.33
C ALA A 81 -1.11 10.57 15.44
N PHE A 82 -0.94 10.67 14.12
CA PHE A 82 -1.85 10.08 13.14
C PHE A 82 -2.01 8.57 13.35
N ILE A 83 -0.90 7.83 13.44
CA ILE A 83 -0.93 6.38 13.63
C ILE A 83 -1.59 6.03 14.96
N ALA A 84 -1.22 6.72 16.05
CA ALA A 84 -1.77 6.44 17.36
C ALA A 84 -3.29 6.65 17.40
N GLN A 85 -3.78 7.76 16.85
CA GLN A 85 -5.21 8.09 16.83
C GLN A 85 -6.04 7.12 15.99
N LEU A 86 -5.48 6.57 14.89
CA LEU A 86 -6.18 5.59 14.07
C LEU A 86 -6.11 4.15 14.60
N THR A 87 -5.08 3.80 15.37
CA THR A 87 -4.82 2.40 15.79
C THR A 87 -5.10 2.12 17.26
N LYS A 88 -5.25 3.15 18.10
CA LYS A 88 -5.53 3.04 19.54
C LYS A 88 -6.94 3.55 19.86
N TYR A 89 -7.34 3.40 21.13
CA TYR A 89 -8.54 4.04 21.63
C TYR A 89 -8.27 5.53 21.87
N SER A 90 -9.26 6.38 21.61
CA SER A 90 -9.15 7.83 21.78
C SER A 90 -10.21 8.42 22.69
N ASP A 91 -9.86 9.54 23.33
CA ASP A 91 -10.79 10.42 24.06
C ASP A 91 -11.33 11.52 23.13
N ALA A 92 -12.24 12.37 23.60
CA ALA A 92 -12.85 13.42 22.77
C ALA A 92 -11.86 14.47 22.22
N ASN A 93 -10.66 14.59 22.78
CA ASN A 93 -9.63 15.54 22.37
C ASN A 93 -8.53 14.88 21.51
N GLY A 94 -8.65 13.59 21.20
CA GLY A 94 -7.65 12.84 20.43
C GLY A 94 -6.46 12.35 21.24
N GLY A 95 -6.52 12.42 22.58
CA GLY A 95 -5.62 11.67 23.46
C GLY A 95 -5.85 10.18 23.30
N VAL A 96 -4.82 9.35 23.52
CA VAL A 96 -4.84 7.92 23.16
C VAL A 96 -4.52 7.00 24.33
N SER A 97 -5.12 5.80 24.30
CA SER A 97 -4.88 4.72 25.26
C SER A 97 -4.85 3.37 24.56
N ASP A 98 -4.00 2.46 25.06
CA ASP A 98 -3.95 1.07 24.57
C ASP A 98 -5.16 0.25 25.03
N THR A 99 -5.86 0.70 26.07
CA THR A 99 -7.05 0.03 26.62
C THR A 99 -8.27 0.95 26.60
N PRO A 100 -9.47 0.40 26.36
CA PRO A 100 -10.69 1.18 26.43
C PRO A 100 -11.01 1.51 27.89
N THR A 101 -11.39 2.76 28.14
CA THR A 101 -11.85 3.23 29.45
C THR A 101 -13.11 4.08 29.29
N GLY A 102 -13.66 4.61 30.38
CA GLY A 102 -14.77 5.57 30.29
C GLY A 102 -14.40 6.87 29.55
N GLU A 103 -13.11 7.22 29.55
CA GLU A 103 -12.55 8.40 28.88
C GLU A 103 -12.12 8.06 27.44
N PHE A 104 -11.41 6.95 27.25
CA PHE A 104 -10.93 6.47 25.94
C PHE A 104 -11.92 5.46 25.35
N LYS A 105 -12.99 5.97 24.73
CA LYS A 105 -14.13 5.16 24.23
C LYS A 105 -14.22 5.07 22.71
N PHE A 106 -13.49 5.92 22.00
CA PHE A 106 -13.52 6.01 20.54
C PHE A 106 -12.45 5.10 19.93
N GLY A 107 -12.65 4.65 18.69
CA GLY A 107 -11.72 3.76 17.99
C GLY A 107 -11.55 2.36 18.63
N PRO A 108 -10.49 1.61 18.27
CA PRO A 108 -9.56 1.90 17.19
C PRO A 108 -10.22 1.76 15.82
N TYR A 109 -9.86 2.65 14.90
CA TYR A 109 -10.43 2.72 13.56
C TYR A 109 -9.75 1.72 12.60
N LEU A 110 -8.48 1.42 12.85
CA LEU A 110 -7.66 0.48 12.10
C LEU A 110 -7.07 -0.61 13.02
N ARG A 111 -7.74 -1.76 13.06
CA ARG A 111 -7.31 -2.90 13.90
C ARG A 111 -6.03 -3.60 13.45
N LYS A 112 -5.72 -3.58 12.16
CA LYS A 112 -4.55 -4.24 11.58
C LYS A 112 -3.38 -3.28 11.31
N GLY A 113 -3.47 -2.04 11.83
CA GLY A 113 -2.52 -0.98 11.52
C GLY A 113 -2.73 -0.37 10.13
N ILE A 114 -1.78 0.47 9.73
CA ILE A 114 -1.81 1.15 8.43
C ILE A 114 -1.51 0.13 7.31
N PRO A 115 -2.39 -0.02 6.32
CA PRO A 115 -2.13 -0.90 5.18
C PRO A 115 -0.88 -0.45 4.42
N PRO A 116 -0.02 -1.36 3.97
CA PRO A 116 1.16 -1.01 3.21
C PRO A 116 0.80 -0.48 1.83
N CYS A 117 1.59 0.45 1.31
CA CYS A 117 1.49 0.87 -0.08
C CYS A 117 1.79 -0.33 -1.01
N PRO A 118 0.93 -0.61 -2.00
CA PRO A 118 1.09 -1.77 -2.87
C PRO A 118 1.97 -1.52 -4.09
N VAL A 119 2.35 -0.26 -4.36
CA VAL A 119 3.03 0.16 -5.59
C VAL A 119 4.41 0.75 -5.31
N ALA A 120 5.32 0.63 -6.28
CA ALA A 120 6.62 1.27 -6.25
C ALA A 120 6.49 2.81 -6.26
N PRO A 121 7.52 3.55 -5.82
CA PRO A 121 8.76 3.06 -5.19
C PRO A 121 8.59 2.70 -3.71
N ARG A 122 7.38 2.83 -3.15
CA ARG A 122 7.10 2.66 -1.72
C ARG A 122 6.41 1.33 -1.39
N ALA A 123 6.54 0.34 -2.26
CA ALA A 123 5.88 -0.95 -2.10
C ALA A 123 6.27 -1.58 -0.75
N GLY A 124 5.27 -2.00 0.03
CA GLY A 124 5.43 -2.58 1.36
C GLY A 124 5.62 -1.57 2.50
N LYS A 125 5.72 -0.26 2.21
CA LYS A 125 5.87 0.78 3.23
C LYS A 125 4.50 1.24 3.75
N SER A 126 4.37 1.39 5.05
CA SER A 126 3.14 1.85 5.71
C SER A 126 3.26 3.24 6.33
N GLY A 127 4.40 3.93 6.17
CA GLY A 127 4.57 5.24 6.77
C GLY A 127 3.72 6.32 6.12
N ILE A 128 3.59 7.45 6.79
CA ILE A 128 2.77 8.60 6.37
C ILE A 128 3.64 9.86 6.32
N SER A 129 3.68 10.50 5.15
CA SER A 129 4.22 11.85 5.01
C SER A 129 3.13 12.85 5.35
N MET A 130 3.27 13.53 6.50
CA MET A 130 2.30 14.52 6.97
C MET A 130 2.55 15.88 6.32
N ILE A 131 1.51 16.49 5.78
CA ILE A 131 1.52 17.87 5.25
C ILE A 131 0.33 18.65 5.84
N ASN A 132 0.40 19.98 5.79
CA ASN A 132 -0.64 20.87 6.32
C ASN A 132 -1.14 21.90 5.30
N THR A 133 -0.61 21.85 4.09
CA THR A 133 -0.88 22.80 3.02
C THR A 133 -0.82 22.09 1.69
N GLY A 134 -1.62 22.56 0.74
CA GLY A 134 -1.69 21.98 -0.60
C GLY A 134 -2.34 20.60 -0.67
N THR A 135 -2.44 20.08 -1.88
CA THR A 135 -2.97 18.74 -2.14
C THR A 135 -1.86 17.70 -1.95
N PRO A 136 -2.13 16.58 -1.24
CA PRO A 136 -1.18 15.46 -1.16
C PRO A 136 -0.72 15.01 -2.55
N ALA A 137 0.59 14.83 -2.69
CA ALA A 137 1.23 14.36 -3.92
C ALA A 137 2.54 13.64 -3.57
N TYR A 138 3.12 12.96 -4.56
CA TYR A 138 4.39 12.25 -4.39
C TYR A 138 5.48 13.11 -3.71
N THR A 139 6.10 12.55 -2.68
CA THR A 139 7.17 13.20 -1.88
C THR A 139 8.42 12.33 -1.87
N ALA A 140 9.41 12.69 -2.69
CA ALA A 140 10.64 11.94 -2.87
C ALA A 140 11.45 11.74 -1.57
N GLY A 141 11.48 12.76 -0.70
CA GLY A 141 12.24 12.74 0.55
C GLY A 141 11.65 11.87 1.66
N ALA A 142 10.39 11.46 1.54
CA ALA A 142 9.70 10.64 2.55
C ALA A 142 9.90 9.15 2.23
N ALA A 143 11.09 8.63 2.49
CA ALA A 143 11.52 7.31 1.98
C ALA A 143 10.69 6.12 2.51
N ASP A 144 10.25 6.24 3.76
CA ASP A 144 9.47 5.23 4.46
C ASP A 144 7.96 5.49 4.43
N ALA A 145 7.53 6.60 3.82
CA ALA A 145 6.13 6.93 3.68
C ALA A 145 5.53 6.24 2.45
N GLY A 146 4.58 5.32 2.68
CA GLY A 146 3.73 4.75 1.64
C GLY A 146 2.60 5.68 1.20
N TRP A 147 2.22 6.62 2.08
CA TRP A 147 1.08 7.51 1.89
C TRP A 147 1.48 8.96 2.19
N VAL A 148 0.76 9.91 1.59
CA VAL A 148 0.87 11.34 1.89
C VAL A 148 -0.48 11.83 2.34
N PHE A 149 -0.52 12.51 3.48
CA PHE A 149 -1.76 12.91 4.13
C PHE A 149 -1.74 14.38 4.52
N ASN A 150 -2.79 15.11 4.18
CA ASN A 150 -3.00 16.48 4.64
C ASN A 150 -3.91 16.48 5.87
N TYR A 151 -3.36 16.82 7.04
CA TYR A 151 -4.12 16.82 8.30
C TYR A 151 -5.01 18.06 8.50
N GLU A 152 -4.98 19.03 7.58
CA GLU A 152 -5.92 20.15 7.56
C GLU A 152 -7.14 19.87 6.68
N THR A 153 -6.96 19.16 5.55
CA THR A 153 -8.05 18.89 4.60
C THR A 153 -8.61 17.47 4.67
N GLY A 154 -7.89 16.53 5.27
CA GLY A 154 -8.29 15.12 5.33
C GLY A 154 -7.98 14.33 4.05
N ASP A 155 -7.38 14.98 3.06
CA ASP A 155 -7.02 14.32 1.81
C ASP A 155 -5.84 13.36 2.02
N ILE A 156 -5.94 12.18 1.41
CA ILE A 156 -4.88 11.16 1.40
C ILE A 156 -4.67 10.63 0.00
N CYS A 157 -3.39 10.51 -0.38
CA CYS A 157 -2.96 9.86 -1.60
C CYS A 157 -1.83 8.85 -1.31
N VAL A 158 -1.56 7.98 -2.28
CA VAL A 158 -0.38 7.12 -2.24
C VAL A 158 0.87 7.92 -2.59
N ASN A 159 1.99 7.61 -1.92
CA ASN A 159 3.28 8.23 -2.20
C ASN A 159 3.98 7.51 -3.37
N SER A 160 3.46 7.70 -4.59
CA SER A 160 4.04 7.10 -5.80
C SER A 160 4.03 8.09 -6.95
N ASN A 161 5.12 8.09 -7.72
CA ASN A 161 5.26 8.79 -8.99
C ASN A 161 5.13 7.85 -10.20
N ASP A 162 4.73 6.59 -9.98
CA ASP A 162 4.47 5.63 -11.04
C ASP A 162 3.03 5.76 -11.55
N THR A 163 2.76 5.15 -12.72
CA THR A 163 1.44 5.11 -13.33
C THR A 163 0.89 3.69 -13.39
N ASP A 164 -0.43 3.59 -13.52
CA ASP A 164 -1.10 2.33 -13.84
C ASP A 164 -0.91 1.91 -15.31
N ALA A 165 -1.60 0.83 -15.71
CA ALA A 165 -1.57 0.31 -17.07
C ALA A 165 -2.15 1.27 -18.13
N ASP A 166 -2.99 2.21 -17.71
CA ASP A 166 -3.67 3.20 -18.55
C ASP A 166 -2.92 4.56 -18.57
N GLY A 167 -1.80 4.66 -17.85
CA GLY A 167 -0.99 5.87 -17.75
C GLY A 167 -1.49 6.89 -16.74
N LYS A 168 -2.47 6.56 -15.89
CA LYS A 168 -2.91 7.42 -14.80
C LYS A 168 -1.94 7.30 -13.62
N SER A 169 -1.53 8.44 -13.08
CA SER A 169 -0.64 8.51 -11.92
C SER A 169 -1.31 7.98 -10.65
N TYR A 170 -0.60 7.15 -9.89
CA TYR A 170 -1.16 6.53 -8.69
C TYR A 170 -1.54 7.53 -7.59
N ASP A 171 -0.82 8.64 -7.46
CA ASP A 171 -1.13 9.71 -6.49
C ASP A 171 -2.47 10.44 -6.78
N THR A 172 -3.10 10.21 -7.93
CA THR A 172 -4.41 10.79 -8.31
C THR A 172 -5.60 9.84 -8.09
N TYR A 173 -5.39 8.72 -7.39
CA TYR A 173 -6.44 7.75 -7.02
C TYR A 173 -7.26 8.19 -5.80
#